data_AF-A0A1G4AK56-F1
#
_entry.id   AF-A0A1G4AK56-F1
#
_cell.length_a   1.000
_cell.length_b   1.000
_cell.length_c   1.000
_cell.angle_alpha   90.00
_cell.angle_beta   90.00
_cell.angle_gamma   90.00
#
_symmetry.space_group_name_H-M   'P 1'
#
loop_
_entity.id
_entity.type
_entity.pdbx_description
1 polymer ?
#
loop_
_entity_poly.entity_id
_entity_poly.type
_entity_poly.pdbx_seq_one_letter_code
_entity_poly.pdbx_strand_id
1 'polypeptide(L)'
;MLGDALGLQVVCTLNCELADLDPALLRPGRLVAHRDFCPLTNDEARRLADALGLPPPAGSQVSLAEFFHSATPSPVHSRPARRALGFHTTIKA
;
A
#
# COMPACT_ATOMS: atom_id res chain seq x y z
N MET A 1 16.61 -3.54 -20.55
CA MET A 1 15.40 -4.37 -20.28
C MET A 1 14.26 -3.88 -21.17
N LEU A 2 13.21 -4.66 -21.41
CA LEU A 2 12.05 -4.20 -22.21
C LEU A 2 11.42 -2.92 -21.62
N GLY A 3 11.41 -2.79 -20.29
CA GLY A 3 10.96 -1.58 -19.60
C GLY A 3 11.76 -0.33 -19.98
N ASP A 4 13.09 -0.43 -20.11
CA ASP A 4 13.95 0.69 -20.52
C ASP A 4 13.70 1.09 -21.98
N ALA A 5 13.47 0.11 -22.86
CA ALA A 5 13.15 0.37 -24.26
C ALA A 5 11.77 1.03 -24.45
N LEU A 6 10.85 0.81 -23.49
CA LEU A 6 9.51 1.38 -23.47
C LEU A 6 9.40 2.68 -22.65
N GLY A 7 10.45 3.05 -21.91
CA GLY A 7 10.42 4.20 -20.97
C GLY A 7 9.39 4.05 -19.84
N LEU A 8 9.00 2.81 -19.50
CA LEU A 8 7.94 2.54 -18.54
C LEU A 8 8.47 2.62 -17.10
N GLN A 9 7.84 3.47 -16.29
CA GLN A 9 8.06 3.52 -14.84
C GLN A 9 6.89 2.86 -14.12
N VAL A 10 7.19 1.86 -13.27
CA VAL A 10 6.19 1.13 -12.49
C VAL A 10 6.29 1.56 -11.03
N VAL A 11 5.18 2.03 -10.47
CA VAL A 11 5.04 2.34 -9.04
C VAL A 11 3.99 1.39 -8.46
N CYS A 12 4.32 0.71 -7.38
CA CYS A 12 3.41 -0.18 -6.67
C CYS A 12 3.50 0.02 -5.16
N THR A 13 2.40 -0.29 -4.47
CA THR A 13 2.31 -0.28 -3.01
C THR A 13 2.03 -1.69 -2.53
N LEU A 14 2.72 -2.10 -1.46
CA LEU A 14 2.67 -3.45 -0.93
C LEU A 14 2.46 -3.36 0.59
N ASN A 15 1.60 -4.22 1.13
CA ASN A 15 1.37 -4.36 2.56
C ASN A 15 2.09 -5.60 3.09
N CYS A 16 3.36 -5.78 2.72
CA CYS A 16 4.21 -6.87 3.17
C CYS A 16 5.65 -6.38 3.30
N GLU A 17 6.48 -7.15 3.99
CA GLU A 17 7.89 -6.84 4.12
C GLU A 17 8.63 -7.06 2.80
N LEU A 18 9.76 -6.38 2.62
CA LEU A 18 10.58 -6.52 1.42
C LEU A 18 11.12 -7.96 1.26
N ALA A 19 11.35 -8.66 2.38
CA ALA A 19 11.82 -10.05 2.40
C ALA A 19 10.79 -11.06 1.87
N ASP A 20 9.50 -10.71 1.88
CA ASP A 20 8.41 -11.56 1.38
C ASP A 20 8.20 -11.41 -0.13
N LEU A 21 8.90 -10.46 -0.77
CA LEU A 21 8.81 -10.28 -2.21
C LEU A 21 9.52 -11.38 -2.97
N ASP A 22 9.01 -11.68 -4.16
CA ASP A 22 9.71 -12.54 -5.10
C ASP A 22 11.13 -11.99 -5.34
N PRO A 23 12.19 -12.78 -5.09
CA PRO A 23 13.58 -12.33 -5.24
C PRO A 23 13.92 -11.81 -6.64
N ALA A 24 13.14 -12.18 -7.66
CA ALA A 24 13.30 -11.65 -9.00
C ALA A 24 13.04 -10.14 -9.06
N LEU A 25 12.18 -9.57 -8.22
CA LEU A 25 11.92 -8.12 -8.16
C LEU A 25 13.09 -7.35 -7.53
N LEU A 26 13.83 -7.97 -6.62
CA LEU A 26 14.96 -7.36 -5.91
C LEU A 26 16.25 -7.27 -6.77
N ARG A 27 16.24 -7.88 -7.96
CA ARG A 27 17.41 -7.84 -8.85
C ARG A 27 17.69 -6.40 -9.32
N PRO A 28 18.97 -6.03 -9.48
CA PRO A 28 19.35 -4.72 -9.99
C PRO A 28 18.61 -4.36 -11.29
N GLY A 29 18.10 -3.15 -11.36
CA GLY A 29 17.32 -2.66 -12.52
C GLY A 29 15.84 -3.04 -12.54
N ARG A 30 15.32 -3.77 -11.54
CA ARG A 30 13.87 -4.04 -11.38
C ARG A 30 13.27 -3.20 -10.27
N LEU A 31 13.74 -3.37 -9.03
CA LEU A 31 13.42 -2.48 -7.92
C LEU A 31 14.51 -1.40 -7.81
N VAL A 32 14.27 -0.26 -8.45
CA VAL A 32 15.25 0.84 -8.49
C VAL A 32 15.24 1.64 -7.19
N ALA A 33 14.08 1.78 -6.55
CA ALA A 33 13.90 2.46 -5.27
C ALA A 33 12.75 1.82 -4.50
N HIS A 34 12.83 1.87 -3.17
CA HIS A 34 11.74 1.52 -2.28
C HIS A 34 11.62 2.57 -1.17
N ARG A 35 10.43 2.64 -0.59
CA ARG A 35 10.13 3.48 0.57
C ARG A 35 9.26 2.67 1.51
N ASP A 36 9.71 2.55 2.74
CA ASP A 36 8.92 1.96 3.80
C ASP A 36 8.06 3.04 4.45
N PHE A 37 6.78 2.71 4.65
CA PHE A 37 5.82 3.57 5.33
C PHE A 37 5.62 3.09 6.76
N CYS A 38 6.50 3.55 7.65
CA CYS A 38 6.39 3.34 9.08
C CYS A 38 5.34 4.29 9.70
N PRO A 39 4.93 4.05 10.96
CA PRO A 39 4.18 5.04 11.72
C PRO A 39 4.89 6.41 11.70
N LEU A 40 4.12 7.45 11.47
CA LEU A 40 4.59 8.83 11.44
C LEU A 40 5.08 9.22 12.83
N THR A 41 6.22 9.90 12.86
CA THR A 41 6.64 10.67 14.03
C THR A 41 5.66 11.82 14.27
N ASN A 42 5.66 12.36 15.48
CA ASN A 42 4.83 13.54 15.81
C ASN A 42 5.08 14.71 14.84
N ASP A 43 6.34 14.97 14.48
CA ASP A 43 6.70 16.07 13.60
C ASP A 43 6.23 15.83 12.15
N GLU A 44 6.35 14.60 11.64
CA GLU A 44 5.80 14.24 10.32
C GLU A 44 4.28 14.34 10.30
N ALA A 45 3.63 13.82 11.35
CA ALA A 45 2.18 13.84 11.48
C ALA A 45 1.64 15.28 11.60
N ARG A 46 2.35 16.14 12.34
CA ARG A 46 2.05 17.58 12.44
C ARG A 46 2.20 18.27 11.09
N ARG A 47 3.33 18.08 10.41
CA ARG A 47 3.57 18.67 9.08
C ARG A 47 2.54 18.21 8.07
N LEU A 48 2.14 16.95 8.11
CA LEU A 48 1.09 16.40 7.24
C LEU A 48 -0.27 17.03 7.56
N ALA A 49 -0.63 17.16 8.83
CA ALA A 49 -1.87 17.82 9.25
C ALA A 49 -1.92 19.28 8.81
N ASP A 50 -0.84 20.03 9.03
CA ASP A 50 -0.73 21.44 8.61
C ASP A 50 -0.84 21.57 7.07
N ALA A 51 -0.19 20.67 6.31
CA ALA A 51 -0.27 20.66 4.85
C ALA A 51 -1.67 20.32 4.32
N LEU A 52 -2.45 19.55 5.07
CA LEU A 52 -3.82 19.15 4.70
C LEU A 52 -4.90 20.05 5.32
N GLY A 53 -4.53 21.02 6.17
CA GLY A 53 -5.48 21.85 6.90
C GLY A 53 -6.32 21.06 7.92
N LEU A 54 -5.80 19.95 8.44
CA LEU A 54 -6.45 19.07 9.40
C LEU A 54 -5.95 19.34 10.83
N PRO A 55 -6.74 19.00 11.87
CA PRO A 55 -6.25 19.05 13.23
C PRO A 55 -5.08 18.07 13.41
N PRO A 56 -4.11 18.40 14.29
CA PRO A 56 -3.01 17.51 14.60
C PRO A 56 -3.55 16.20 15.21
N PRO A 57 -3.01 15.04 14.82
CA PRO A 57 -3.44 13.76 15.37
C PRO A 57 -3.09 13.67 16.86
N ALA A 58 -3.98 13.05 17.64
CA ALA A 58 -3.79 12.82 19.07
C ALA A 58 -3.06 11.47 19.28
N GLY A 59 -1.74 11.51 19.49
CA GLY A 59 -0.95 10.30 19.73
C GLY A 59 0.54 10.55 19.48
N SER A 60 1.42 9.67 19.98
CA SER A 60 2.88 9.78 19.80
C SER A 60 3.39 9.16 18.51
N GLN A 61 2.65 8.22 17.93
CA GLN A 61 2.93 7.55 16.65
C GLN A 61 1.60 7.16 16.00
N VAL A 62 1.43 7.46 14.72
CA VAL A 62 0.21 7.15 13.97
C VAL A 62 0.56 6.67 12.57
N SER A 63 -0.05 5.58 12.11
CA SER A 63 0.13 5.14 10.71
C SER A 63 -0.58 6.10 9.74
N LEU A 64 -0.13 6.12 8.47
CA LEU A 64 -0.84 6.88 7.44
C LEU A 64 -2.32 6.47 7.32
N ALA A 65 -2.61 5.17 7.46
CA ALA A 65 -3.97 4.67 7.39
C ALA A 65 -4.85 5.23 8.52
N GLU A 66 -4.38 5.21 9.76
CA GLU A 66 -5.10 5.79 10.91
C GLU A 66 -5.27 7.31 10.77
N PHE A 67 -4.20 8.00 10.32
CA PHE A 67 -4.23 9.44 10.09
C PHE A 67 -5.37 9.83 9.12
N PHE A 68 -5.45 9.18 7.95
CA PHE A 68 -6.49 9.47 6.95
C PHE A 68 -7.87 8.93 7.33
N HIS A 69 -7.95 7.85 8.12
CA HIS A 69 -9.23 7.33 8.59
C HIS A 69 -9.98 8.33 9.49
N SER A 70 -9.25 9.07 10.34
CA SER A 70 -9.83 10.05 11.26
C SER A 70 -10.59 11.20 10.56
N ALA A 71 -10.27 11.48 9.30
CA ALA A 71 -10.86 12.57 8.53
C ALA A 71 -12.14 12.20 7.78
N THR A 72 -12.47 10.91 7.64
CA THR A 72 -13.63 10.49 6.83
C THR A 72 -14.25 9.20 7.37
N PRO A 73 -15.52 9.19 7.81
CA PRO A 73 -16.20 7.95 8.14
C PRO A 73 -16.30 7.09 6.87
N SER A 74 -15.46 6.06 6.77
CA SER A 74 -15.52 5.13 5.66
C SER A 74 -16.82 4.32 5.75
N PRO A 75 -17.59 4.15 4.66
CA PRO A 75 -18.68 3.21 4.66
C PRO A 75 -18.12 1.83 5.00
N VAL A 76 -18.75 1.16 5.98
CA VAL A 76 -18.44 -0.22 6.33
C VAL A 76 -18.75 -1.06 5.09
N HIS A 77 -17.72 -1.49 4.38
CA HIS A 77 -17.89 -2.38 3.24
C HIS A 77 -18.24 -3.75 3.81
N SER A 78 -19.53 -4.12 3.74
CA SER A 78 -19.96 -5.47 4.07
C SER A 78 -19.20 -6.43 3.17
N ARG A 79 -18.51 -7.40 3.78
CA ARG A 79 -17.75 -8.40 3.03
C ARG A 79 -18.75 -9.15 2.14
N PRO A 80 -18.70 -9.00 0.80
CA PRO A 80 -19.62 -9.74 -0.06
C PRO A 80 -19.41 -11.23 0.19
N ALA A 81 -20.50 -12.01 0.22
CA ALA A 81 -20.43 -13.45 0.36
C ALA A 81 -19.40 -13.99 -0.65
N ARG A 82 -18.43 -14.78 -0.17
CA ARG A 82 -17.30 -15.27 -0.99
C ARG A 82 -17.86 -16.00 -2.20
N ARG A 83 -17.89 -15.36 -3.37
CA ARG A 83 -18.15 -16.02 -4.65
C ARG A 83 -16.90 -16.82 -4.98
N ALA A 84 -17.05 -18.12 -5.23
CA ALA A 84 -15.96 -18.94 -5.72
C ALA A 84 -15.49 -18.37 -7.07
N LEU A 85 -14.30 -17.76 -7.09
CA LEU A 85 -13.65 -17.26 -8.30
C LEU A 85 -12.56 -18.27 -8.66
N GLY A 86 -12.70 -18.95 -9.80
CA GLY A 86 -11.75 -19.95 -10.29
C GLY A 86 -12.30 -20.74 -11.47
N PHE A 87 -11.44 -21.54 -12.11
CA PHE A 87 -11.82 -22.43 -13.21
C PHE A 87 -12.31 -23.78 -12.65
N HIS A 88 -13.60 -23.85 -12.28
CA HIS A 88 -14.27 -25.13 -12.02
C HIS A 88 -14.66 -25.76 -13.36
N THR A 89 -13.66 -26.18 -14.13
CA THR A 89 -13.88 -27.17 -15.20
C THR A 89 -13.88 -28.53 -14.54
N THR A 90 -15.07 -29.04 -14.25
CA THR A 90 -15.26 -30.44 -13.87
C THR A 90 -14.91 -31.30 -15.08
N ILE A 91 -13.65 -31.74 -15.20
CA ILE A 91 -13.32 -32.82 -16.13
C ILE A 91 -13.82 -34.10 -15.47
N LYS A 92 -15.01 -34.55 -15.90
CA LYS A 92 -15.49 -35.91 -15.61
C LYS A 92 -14.58 -36.88 -16.36
N ALA A 93 -13.99 -37.81 -15.60
CA ALA A 93 -13.35 -39.02 -16.13
C ALA A 93 -14.41 -39.96 -16.74
#